data_AF-A0A832W0X4-F1
#
_entry.id   AF-A0A832W0X4-F1
#
_cell.length_a   1.000
_cell.length_b   1.000
_cell.length_c   1.000
_cell.angle_alpha   90.00
_cell.angle_beta   90.00
_cell.angle_gamma   90.00
#
_symmetry.space_group_name_H-M   'P 1'
#
loop_
_entity.id
_entity.type
_entity.pdbx_description
1 polymer ?
#
loop_
_entity_poly.entity_id
_entity_poly.type
_entity_poly.pdbx_seq_one_letter_code
_entity_poly.pdbx_strand_id
1 'polypeptide(L)'
;MQNESIDPKLVEEFLSFSKNVAEAPKLVPAPDEISMESTPYEVVFEQDKMRLLHYKPLVDKPIKTPFLISYAIINRFHILDIQPKKSWVRSLLQSGIDVYMIDWGTPSNIDKYLDFDDYVNDYLDSCVDFIRKETQVDRISIQGYCTG
;
A
#
# COMPACT_ATOMS: atom_id res chain seq x y z
N MET A 1 -19.81 -28.50 -61.17
CA MET A 1 -20.16 -28.10 -59.79
C MET A 1 -19.77 -29.26 -58.89
N GLN A 2 -18.55 -29.26 -58.35
CA GLN A 2 -18.09 -30.29 -57.42
C GLN A 2 -18.39 -29.83 -56.00
N ASN A 3 -19.11 -30.66 -55.27
CA ASN A 3 -19.38 -30.50 -53.84
C ASN A 3 -18.06 -30.71 -53.09
N GLU A 4 -17.40 -29.63 -52.68
CA GLU A 4 -16.30 -29.72 -51.71
C GLU A 4 -16.91 -29.95 -50.33
N SER A 5 -16.97 -31.23 -49.92
CA SER A 5 -17.33 -31.59 -48.55
C SER A 5 -16.21 -31.10 -47.62
N ILE A 6 -16.53 -30.15 -46.77
CA ILE A 6 -15.60 -29.60 -45.77
C ILE A 6 -15.10 -30.75 -44.88
N ASP A 7 -13.78 -30.86 -44.71
CA ASP A 7 -13.16 -31.89 -43.88
C ASP A 7 -13.69 -31.81 -42.44
N PRO A 8 -14.33 -32.87 -41.92
CA PRO A 8 -14.90 -32.88 -40.57
C PRO A 8 -13.89 -32.55 -39.47
N LYS A 9 -12.60 -32.84 -39.69
CA LYS A 9 -11.52 -32.49 -38.75
C LYS A 9 -11.30 -30.98 -38.67
N LEU A 10 -11.41 -30.28 -39.80
CA LEU A 10 -11.26 -28.83 -39.87
C LEU A 10 -12.43 -28.12 -39.18
N VAL A 11 -13.63 -28.69 -39.29
CA VAL A 11 -14.82 -28.21 -38.58
C VAL A 11 -14.66 -28.40 -37.07
N GLU A 12 -14.17 -29.57 -36.63
CA GLU A 12 -13.91 -29.86 -35.22
C GLU A 12 -12.84 -28.93 -34.61
N GLU A 13 -11.76 -28.68 -35.35
CA GLU A 13 -10.70 -27.76 -34.95
C GLU A 13 -11.20 -26.31 -34.87
N PHE A 14 -12.03 -25.88 -35.82
CA PHE A 14 -12.65 -24.56 -35.78
C PHE A 14 -13.64 -24.39 -34.62
N LEU A 15 -14.43 -25.42 -34.32
CA LEU A 15 -15.38 -25.43 -33.20
C LEU A 15 -14.66 -25.41 -31.85
N SER A 16 -13.60 -26.21 -31.70
CA SER A 16 -12.79 -26.23 -30.48
C SER A 16 -12.03 -24.92 -30.28
N PHE A 17 -11.48 -24.34 -31.34
CA PHE A 17 -10.87 -23.01 -31.30
C PHE A 17 -11.89 -21.94 -30.88
N SER A 18 -13.08 -21.93 -31.50
CA SER A 18 -14.14 -20.98 -31.18
C SER A 18 -14.61 -21.09 -29.73
N LYS A 19 -14.74 -22.34 -29.23
CA LYS A 19 -15.07 -22.60 -27.82
C LYS A 19 -13.98 -22.10 -26.88
N ASN A 20 -12.72 -22.38 -27.19
CA ASN A 20 -11.58 -21.93 -26.38
C ASN A 20 -11.48 -20.39 -26.35
N VAL A 21 -11.71 -19.71 -27.47
CA VAL A 21 -11.76 -18.24 -27.54
C VAL A 21 -12.92 -17.67 -26.74
N ALA A 22 -14.10 -18.32 -26.77
CA ALA A 22 -15.25 -17.91 -25.97
C ALA A 22 -15.08 -18.15 -24.46
N GLU A 23 -14.28 -19.15 -24.07
CA GLU A 23 -13.99 -19.47 -22.67
C GLU A 23 -12.75 -18.75 -22.11
N ALA A 24 -11.85 -18.25 -22.97
CA ALA A 24 -10.64 -17.53 -22.56
C ALA A 24 -10.88 -16.35 -21.59
N PRO A 25 -11.93 -15.52 -21.75
CA PRO A 25 -12.24 -14.44 -20.80
C PRO A 25 -12.69 -14.92 -19.42
N LYS A 26 -13.08 -16.20 -19.28
CA LYS A 26 -13.48 -16.82 -18.00
C LYS A 26 -12.30 -17.48 -17.27
N LEU A 27 -11.24 -17.80 -18.00
CA LEU A 27 -10.02 -18.46 -17.49
C LEU A 27 -9.00 -17.45 -16.97
N VAL A 28 -9.04 -16.23 -17.50
CA VAL A 28 -8.34 -15.08 -16.93
C VAL A 28 -9.36 -14.35 -16.08
N PRO A 29 -9.41 -14.57 -14.75
CA PRO A 29 -10.10 -13.60 -13.92
C PRO A 29 -9.48 -12.24 -14.28
N ALA A 30 -10.31 -11.28 -14.69
CA ALA A 30 -9.90 -9.90 -14.69
C ALA A 30 -9.20 -9.68 -13.34
N PRO A 31 -8.00 -9.07 -13.28
CA PRO A 31 -7.44 -8.74 -11.98
C PRO A 31 -8.57 -8.04 -11.25
N ASP A 32 -9.03 -8.63 -10.15
CA ASP A 32 -10.07 -8.05 -9.31
C ASP A 32 -9.75 -6.56 -9.26
N GLU A 33 -10.70 -5.67 -9.53
CA GLU A 33 -10.49 -4.25 -9.22
C GLU A 33 -9.91 -4.25 -7.82
N ILE A 34 -8.60 -3.97 -7.70
CA ILE A 34 -7.90 -4.12 -6.44
C ILE A 34 -8.40 -2.91 -5.68
N SER A 35 -9.55 -3.08 -5.03
CA SER A 35 -9.94 -2.31 -3.89
C SER A 35 -8.81 -2.57 -2.91
N MET A 36 -7.82 -1.68 -2.93
CA MET A 36 -6.89 -1.53 -1.83
C MET A 36 -7.79 -1.11 -0.67
N GLU A 37 -8.42 -2.10 -0.04
CA GLU A 37 -9.09 -1.94 1.25
C GLU A 37 -7.97 -1.59 2.23
N SER A 38 -7.59 -0.32 2.19
CA SER A 38 -6.54 0.25 3.01
C SER A 38 -7.00 0.15 4.45
N THR A 39 -6.13 -0.33 5.31
CA THR A 39 -6.40 -0.37 6.74
C THR A 39 -6.81 1.04 7.19
N PRO A 40 -7.94 1.22 7.89
CA PRO A 40 -8.44 2.56 8.19
C PRO A 40 -7.41 3.40 8.94
N TYR A 41 -7.19 4.63 8.47
CA TYR A 41 -6.28 5.58 9.06
C TYR A 41 -6.89 6.99 9.05
N GLU A 42 -6.32 7.87 9.86
CA GLU A 42 -6.59 9.30 9.86
C GLU A 42 -5.27 10.05 9.61
N VAL A 43 -5.33 11.18 8.92
CA VAL A 43 -4.18 12.07 8.79
C VAL A 43 -4.18 12.96 10.02
N VAL A 44 -3.16 12.80 10.87
CA VAL A 44 -3.08 13.48 12.18
C VAL A 44 -2.14 14.68 12.16
N PHE A 45 -1.21 14.72 11.20
CA PHE A 45 -0.27 15.81 11.02
C PHE A 45 0.11 15.94 9.54
N GLU A 46 0.34 17.16 9.08
CA GLU A 46 0.77 17.47 7.72
C GLU A 46 1.87 18.55 7.75
N GLN A 47 2.88 18.37 6.90
CA GLN A 47 3.94 19.34 6.67
C GLN A 47 4.29 19.32 5.19
N ASP A 48 4.02 20.42 4.49
CA ASP A 48 4.07 20.53 3.03
C ASP A 48 3.23 19.43 2.33
N LYS A 49 3.91 18.50 1.66
CA LYS A 49 3.33 17.33 0.98
C LYS A 49 3.35 16.07 1.84
N MET A 50 4.10 16.09 2.95
CA MET A 50 4.24 14.96 3.86
C MET A 50 3.03 14.90 4.79
N ARG A 51 2.49 13.71 4.98
CA ARG A 51 1.37 13.44 5.88
C ARG A 51 1.76 12.35 6.87
N LEU A 52 1.41 12.52 8.12
CA LEU A 52 1.52 11.47 9.13
C LEU A 52 0.17 10.77 9.28
N LEU A 53 0.16 9.48 8.97
CA LEU A 53 -1.02 8.63 9.06
C LEU A 53 -1.03 7.92 10.42
N HIS A 54 -2.15 8.00 11.15
CA HIS A 54 -2.40 7.20 12.35
C HIS A 54 -3.46 6.14 12.03
N TYR A 55 -3.10 4.87 12.17
CA TYR A 55 -4.01 3.77 11.87
C TYR A 55 -4.94 3.47 13.03
N LYS A 56 -6.20 3.16 12.73
CA LYS A 56 -7.20 2.83 13.76
C LYS A 56 -6.83 1.50 14.45
N PRO A 57 -6.67 1.49 15.79
CA PRO A 57 -6.41 0.26 16.53
C PRO A 57 -7.47 -0.81 16.28
N LEU A 58 -7.04 -2.07 16.19
CA LEU A 58 -7.93 -3.23 16.05
C LEU A 58 -8.14 -4.00 17.36
N VAL A 59 -7.65 -3.43 18.47
CA VAL A 59 -7.80 -3.95 19.84
C VAL A 59 -8.18 -2.81 20.78
N ASP A 60 -8.86 -3.14 21.89
CA ASP A 60 -9.35 -2.13 22.85
C ASP A 60 -8.21 -1.38 23.56
N LYS A 61 -7.06 -2.04 23.77
CA LYS A 61 -5.92 -1.50 24.53
C LYS A 61 -4.61 -1.81 23.82
N PRO A 62 -4.18 -0.98 22.86
CA PRO A 62 -2.86 -1.12 22.25
C PRO A 62 -1.74 -0.81 23.26
N ILE A 63 -0.53 -1.22 22.92
CA ILE A 63 0.70 -0.92 23.67
C ILE A 63 0.91 0.59 23.67
N LYS A 64 1.35 1.14 24.81
CA LYS A 64 1.49 2.59 25.01
C LYS A 64 2.58 3.24 24.15
N THR A 65 3.61 2.51 23.76
CA THR A 65 4.71 3.05 22.97
C THR A 65 4.32 3.01 21.48
N PRO A 66 4.18 4.17 20.81
CA PRO A 66 3.84 4.23 19.40
C PRO A 66 4.94 3.63 18.51
N PHE A 67 4.53 3.17 17.34
CA PHE A 67 5.39 2.59 16.33
C PHE A 67 5.29 3.37 15.01
N LEU A 68 6.34 4.14 14.69
CA LEU A 68 6.42 4.94 13.48
C LEU A 68 7.14 4.18 12.37
N ILE A 69 6.50 4.11 11.20
CA ILE A 69 7.06 3.52 9.99
C ILE A 69 7.54 4.65 9.07
N SER A 70 8.84 4.61 8.75
CA SER A 70 9.48 5.38 7.69
C SER A 70 9.86 4.41 6.57
N TYR A 71 9.43 4.70 5.33
CA TYR A 71 9.75 3.86 4.17
C TYR A 71 10.51 4.66 3.11
N ALA A 72 11.08 3.98 2.11
CA ALA A 72 11.81 4.64 1.04
C ALA A 72 10.99 5.72 0.31
N ILE A 73 11.56 6.93 0.21
CA ILE A 73 10.95 8.15 -0.38
C ILE A 73 10.40 7.94 -1.81
N ILE A 74 10.91 6.95 -2.53
CA ILE A 74 10.49 6.60 -3.90
C ILE A 74 9.15 5.85 -3.98
N ASN A 75 8.67 5.28 -2.88
CA ASN A 75 7.49 4.41 -2.86
C ASN A 75 6.22 5.18 -2.45
N ARG A 76 5.08 4.50 -2.47
CA ARG A 76 3.82 4.96 -1.86
C ARG A 76 3.59 4.29 -0.52
N PHE A 77 2.87 4.97 0.37
CA PHE A 77 2.63 4.49 1.74
C PHE A 77 1.95 3.11 1.80
N HIS A 78 1.12 2.76 0.82
CA HIS A 78 0.45 1.46 0.76
C HIS A 78 1.40 0.27 0.48
N ILE A 79 2.73 0.47 0.34
CA ILE A 79 3.70 -0.61 0.13
C ILE A 79 3.70 -1.66 1.27
N LEU A 80 3.35 -1.26 2.49
CA LEU A 80 3.22 -2.15 3.64
C LEU A 80 1.75 -2.50 3.97
N ASP A 81 0.80 -2.02 3.17
CA ASP A 81 -0.64 -2.15 3.37
C ASP A 81 -1.38 -2.42 2.03
N ILE A 82 -0.89 -3.42 1.28
CA ILE A 82 -1.32 -3.65 -0.11
C ILE A 82 -2.73 -4.26 -0.21
N GLN A 83 -3.00 -5.29 0.61
CA GLN A 83 -4.28 -6.02 0.66
C GLN A 83 -4.51 -6.54 2.09
N PRO A 84 -5.77 -6.73 2.55
CA PRO A 84 -6.04 -7.14 3.94
C PRO A 84 -5.33 -8.41 4.42
N LYS A 85 -5.08 -9.37 3.51
CA LYS A 85 -4.36 -10.63 3.80
C LYS A 85 -2.84 -10.50 3.73
N LYS A 86 -2.34 -9.41 3.15
CA LYS A 86 -0.90 -9.13 2.93
C LYS A 86 -0.49 -7.77 3.54
N SER A 87 -1.29 -7.25 4.45
CA SER A 87 -1.05 -5.99 5.12
C SER A 87 -0.25 -6.26 6.38
N TRP A 88 0.99 -5.78 6.39
CA TRP A 88 1.83 -5.85 7.58
C TRP A 88 1.29 -4.91 8.66
N VAL A 89 0.86 -3.72 8.25
CA VAL A 89 0.21 -2.73 9.13
C VAL A 89 -0.97 -3.36 9.89
N ARG A 90 -1.87 -4.06 9.17
CA ARG A 90 -3.01 -4.76 9.79
C ARG A 90 -2.56 -5.82 10.79
N SER A 91 -1.52 -6.60 10.48
CA SER A 91 -0.97 -7.60 11.41
C SER A 91 -0.39 -6.96 12.67
N LEU A 92 0.26 -5.79 12.58
CA LEU A 92 0.75 -5.03 13.73
C LEU A 92 -0.41 -4.55 14.61
N LEU A 93 -1.45 -3.95 14.01
CA LEU A 93 -2.63 -3.47 14.73
C LEU A 93 -3.37 -4.61 15.45
N GLN A 94 -3.50 -5.79 14.80
CA GLN A 94 -4.07 -6.99 15.41
C GLN A 94 -3.23 -7.51 16.58
N SER A 95 -1.92 -7.27 16.55
CA SER A 95 -1.00 -7.60 17.64
C SER A 95 -1.00 -6.55 18.76
N GLY A 96 -1.83 -5.52 18.64
CA GLY A 96 -1.97 -4.44 19.63
C GLY A 96 -0.88 -3.38 19.57
N ILE A 97 -0.21 -3.22 18.44
CA ILE A 97 0.76 -2.14 18.23
C ILE A 97 0.01 -0.90 17.74
N ASP A 98 0.32 0.27 18.31
CA ASP A 98 -0.19 1.57 17.86
C ASP A 98 0.67 2.09 16.71
N VAL A 99 0.12 2.12 15.48
CA VAL A 99 0.91 2.29 14.25
C VAL A 99 0.70 3.66 13.63
N TYR A 100 1.82 4.32 13.36
CA TYR A 100 1.92 5.54 12.56
C TYR A 100 2.74 5.25 11.31
N MET A 101 2.42 5.89 10.18
CA MET A 101 3.21 5.79 8.96
C MET A 101 3.37 7.17 8.31
N ILE A 102 4.59 7.47 7.90
CA ILE A 102 4.90 8.68 7.14
C ILE A 102 4.47 8.45 5.69
N ASP A 103 3.63 9.30 5.13
CA ASP A 103 3.42 9.42 3.70
C ASP A 103 4.19 10.63 3.16
N TRP A 104 5.31 10.37 2.46
CA TRP A 104 6.19 11.42 1.92
C TRP A 104 5.55 12.28 0.82
N GLY A 105 4.37 11.90 0.32
CA GLY A 105 3.66 12.61 -0.74
C GLY A 105 4.24 12.35 -2.12
N THR A 106 3.93 13.24 -3.08
CA THR A 106 4.48 13.17 -4.45
C THR A 106 5.45 14.33 -4.65
N PRO A 107 6.72 14.07 -5.03
CA PRO A 107 7.66 15.13 -5.36
C PRO A 107 7.15 16.02 -6.48
N SER A 108 7.45 17.31 -6.36
CA SER A 108 7.12 18.38 -7.31
C SER A 108 8.37 19.22 -7.60
N ASN A 109 8.27 20.17 -8.54
CA ASN A 109 9.39 21.06 -8.88
C ASN A 109 9.88 21.94 -7.71
N ILE A 110 9.06 22.11 -6.67
CA ILE A 110 9.42 22.88 -5.47
C ILE A 110 10.44 22.10 -4.62
N ASP A 111 10.43 20.77 -4.72
CA ASP A 111 11.24 19.86 -3.91
C ASP A 111 12.67 19.67 -4.43
N LYS A 112 13.05 20.34 -5.53
CA LYS A 112 14.34 20.15 -6.22
C LYS A 112 15.59 20.45 -5.38
N TYR A 113 15.40 21.16 -4.26
CA TYR A 113 16.47 21.54 -3.35
C TYR A 113 16.41 20.78 -2.03
N LEU A 114 15.45 19.88 -1.87
CA LEU A 114 15.44 18.99 -0.71
C LEU A 114 16.61 18.02 -0.82
N ASP A 115 17.34 17.87 0.28
CA ASP A 115 18.34 16.85 0.45
C ASP A 115 17.96 15.90 1.60
N PHE A 116 18.83 14.93 1.88
CA PHE A 116 18.55 13.91 2.90
C PHE A 116 18.48 14.49 4.31
N ASP A 117 19.13 15.63 4.57
CA ASP A 117 19.08 16.32 5.85
C ASP A 117 17.67 16.82 6.12
N ASP A 118 16.99 17.40 5.13
CA ASP A 118 15.60 17.85 5.25
C ASP A 118 14.65 16.68 5.58
N TYR A 119 14.85 15.51 4.95
CA TYR A 119 14.02 14.33 5.25
C TYR A 119 14.19 13.81 6.68
N VAL A 120 15.41 13.86 7.22
CA VAL A 120 15.73 13.31 8.55
C VAL A 120 15.50 14.33 9.66
N ASN A 121 16.10 15.51 9.54
CA ASN A 121 16.15 16.50 10.61
C ASN A 121 14.96 17.47 10.62
N ASP A 122 14.18 17.54 9.54
CA ASP A 122 12.95 18.32 9.51
C ASP A 122 11.71 17.41 9.49
N TYR A 123 11.47 16.67 8.41
CA TYR A 123 10.22 15.92 8.26
C TYR A 123 10.09 14.74 9.25
N LEU A 124 11.10 13.86 9.34
CA LEU A 124 11.06 12.72 10.26
C LEU A 124 11.08 13.18 11.72
N ASP A 125 11.94 14.15 12.07
CA ASP A 125 12.00 14.72 13.42
C ASP A 125 10.64 15.33 13.83
N SER A 126 10.00 16.10 12.95
CA SER A 126 8.68 16.67 13.19
C SER A 126 7.60 15.61 13.42
N CYS A 127 7.66 14.47 12.72
CA CYS A 127 6.75 13.34 12.97
C CYS A 127 6.98 12.73 14.36
N VAL A 128 8.24 12.50 14.74
CA VAL A 128 8.60 11.97 16.05
C VAL A 128 8.10 12.91 17.15
N ASP A 129 8.34 14.20 16.99
CA ASP A 129 7.97 15.24 17.95
C ASP A 129 6.45 15.38 18.09
N PHE A 130 5.72 15.30 16.98
CA PHE A 130 4.26 15.27 16.98
C PHE A 130 3.74 14.07 17.78
N ILE A 131 4.20 12.86 17.46
CA ILE A 131 3.74 11.63 18.11
C ILE A 131 4.03 11.66 19.62
N ARG A 132 5.23 12.10 20.02
CA ARG A 132 5.60 12.21 21.44
C ARG A 132 4.69 13.17 22.20
N LYS A 133 4.37 14.33 21.61
CA LYS A 133 3.47 15.33 22.19
C LYS A 133 2.04 14.82 22.27
N GLU A 134 1.53 14.19 21.22
CA GLU A 134 0.16 13.68 21.16
C GLU A 134 -0.05 12.54 22.17
N THR A 135 0.88 11.59 22.22
CA THR A 135 0.77 10.39 23.05
C THR A 135 1.33 10.54 24.47
N GLN A 136 1.95 11.69 24.78
CA GLN A 136 2.56 12.00 26.07
C GLN A 136 3.62 10.96 26.49
N VAL A 137 4.45 10.51 25.54
CA VAL A 137 5.52 9.53 25.77
C VAL A 137 6.90 10.14 25.55
N ASP A 138 7.87 9.68 26.33
CA ASP A 138 9.25 10.15 26.20
C ASP A 138 9.95 9.62 24.94
N ARG A 139 9.56 8.44 24.47
CA ARG A 139 10.21 7.71 23.36
C ARG A 139 9.18 6.94 22.52
N ILE A 140 9.48 6.78 21.24
CA ILE A 140 8.72 5.95 20.30
C ILE A 140 9.60 4.85 19.72
N SER A 141 9.00 3.84 19.11
CA SER A 141 9.70 2.87 18.26
C SER A 141 9.65 3.34 16.81
N ILE A 142 10.75 3.20 16.06
CA ILE A 142 10.82 3.56 14.65
C ILE A 142 11.25 2.34 13.84
N GLN A 143 10.58 2.09 12.72
CA GLN A 143 10.97 1.12 11.72
C GLN A 143 11.25 1.82 10.39
N GLY A 144 12.50 1.72 9.94
CA GLY A 144 12.92 2.05 8.58
C GLY A 144 12.66 0.89 7.62
N TYR A 145 12.14 1.16 6.42
CA TYR A 145 11.97 0.19 5.35
C TYR A 145 12.69 0.66 4.08
N CYS A 146 13.68 -0.12 3.65
CA CYS A 146 14.59 0.19 2.55
C CYS A 146 15.42 1.46 2.85
N THR A 147 15.26 2.56 2.13
CA THR A 147 15.95 3.85 2.41
C THR A 147 15.31 4.64 3.55
N GLY A 148 14.17 4.18 4.08
CA GLY A 148 13.46 4.83 5.17
C GLY A 148 14.09 4.61 6.54
#